data_AF-A0A2M7JRH5-F1
#
_entry.id   AF-A0A2M7JRH5-F1
#
_cell.length_a   1.000
_cell.length_b   1.000
_cell.length_c   1.000
_cell.angle_alpha   90.00
_cell.angle_beta   90.00
_cell.angle_gamma   90.00
#
_symmetry.space_group_name_H-M   'P 1'
#
loop_
_entity.id
_entity.type
_entity.pdbx_description
1 polymer ?
#
loop_
_entity_poly.entity_id
_entity_poly.type
_entity_poly.pdbx_seq_one_letter_code
_entity_poly.pdbx_strand_id
1 'polypeptide(L)'
;MGIKLYREPELEKPIMFVSWPGIGNIGIIAANTLKGILKAEEFGEIESWDFFYPRKVSIRDGLLEDLEFPSNKFYYERLEKKDLIFFVGEEQPTEGGGMYARGEKAYQMANLVLEVSLKFD
;
A
#
# COMPACT_ATOMS: atom_id res chain seq x y z
N MET A 1 0.90 10.17 -9.87
CA MET A 1 0.62 10.58 -8.48
C MET A 1 -0.87 10.45 -8.26
N GLY A 2 -1.29 9.31 -7.75
CA GLY A 2 -2.70 9.11 -7.51
C GLY A 2 -2.94 7.99 -6.54
N ILE A 3 -3.87 8.25 -5.62
CA ILE A 3 -4.69 7.18 -5.08
C ILE A 3 -5.61 6.75 -6.21
N LYS A 4 -5.61 5.46 -6.53
CA LYS A 4 -6.51 4.85 -7.49
C LYS A 4 -7.43 3.91 -6.75
N LEU A 5 -8.67 4.35 -6.54
CA LEU A 5 -9.72 3.50 -5.98
C LEU A 5 -10.44 2.78 -7.10
N TYR A 6 -10.47 1.45 -7.05
CA TYR A 6 -11.23 0.61 -7.96
C TYR A 6 -12.71 0.56 -7.60
N ARG A 7 -12.99 0.76 -6.31
CA ARG A 7 -14.33 0.83 -5.74
C ARG A 7 -14.30 1.69 -4.47
N GLU A 8 -15.45 2.22 -4.10
CA GLU A 8 -15.62 3.00 -2.87
C GLU A 8 -16.60 2.27 -1.95
N PRO A 9 -16.10 1.44 -1.01
CA PRO A 9 -16.97 0.72 -0.11
C PRO A 9 -17.64 1.67 0.90
N GLU A 10 -18.90 1.39 1.23
CA GLU A 10 -19.57 2.07 2.34
C GLU A 10 -19.05 1.49 3.67
N LEU A 11 -18.14 2.24 4.30
CA LEU A 11 -17.52 1.90 5.59
C LEU A 11 -17.94 2.92 6.64
N GLU A 12 -18.18 2.47 7.88
CA GLU A 12 -18.53 3.35 8.99
C GLU A 12 -17.40 3.40 10.02
N LYS A 13 -16.67 4.53 10.05
CA LYS A 13 -15.58 4.82 11.00
C LYS A 13 -14.56 3.68 11.09
N PRO A 14 -13.95 3.23 9.98
CA PRO A 14 -13.14 2.04 9.98
C PRO A 14 -11.86 2.21 10.82
N ILE A 15 -11.29 1.10 11.28
CA ILE A 15 -9.91 1.11 11.81
C ILE A 15 -8.98 0.76 10.65
N MET A 16 -7.99 1.63 10.38
CA MET A 16 -6.96 1.35 9.39
C MET A 16 -5.70 0.76 10.04
N PHE A 17 -5.31 -0.43 9.57
CA PHE A 17 -3.98 -0.99 9.82
C PHE A 17 -3.04 -0.59 8.68
N VAL A 18 -1.91 0.01 9.02
CA VAL A 18 -0.92 0.48 8.04
C VAL A 18 0.38 -0.30 8.23
N SER A 19 0.90 -0.88 7.15
CA SER A 19 2.10 -1.72 7.23
C SER A 19 3.04 -1.55 6.02
N TRP A 20 4.32 -1.55 6.35
CA TRP A 20 5.45 -1.62 5.43
C TRP A 20 6.45 -2.68 5.94
N PRO A 21 7.41 -3.14 5.10
CA PRO A 21 8.50 -3.99 5.55
C PRO A 21 9.34 -3.28 6.61
N GLY A 22 10.01 -4.03 7.48
CA GLY A 22 10.80 -3.47 8.57
C GLY A 22 11.65 -4.54 9.24
N ILE A 23 12.17 -4.27 10.44
CA ILE A 23 12.99 -5.24 11.17
C ILE A 23 12.21 -6.54 11.37
N GLY A 24 12.73 -7.64 10.80
CA GLY A 24 12.11 -8.96 10.86
C GLY A 24 10.76 -9.08 10.16
N ASN A 25 10.33 -8.08 9.38
CA ASN A 25 9.03 -8.03 8.70
C ASN A 25 7.81 -8.28 9.62
N ILE A 26 7.94 -8.01 10.91
CA ILE A 26 6.90 -8.36 11.90
C ILE A 26 5.57 -7.67 11.58
N GLY A 27 5.59 -6.36 11.32
CA GLY A 27 4.39 -5.57 11.03
C GLY A 27 3.67 -6.02 9.76
N ILE A 28 4.41 -6.18 8.65
CA ILE A 28 3.82 -6.60 7.38
C ILE A 28 3.34 -8.05 7.39
N ILE A 29 4.00 -8.96 8.13
CA ILE A 29 3.52 -10.34 8.32
C ILE A 29 2.22 -10.34 9.11
N ALA A 30 2.14 -9.58 10.21
CA ALA A 30 0.93 -9.48 11.03
C ALA A 30 -0.25 -8.92 10.22
N ALA A 31 -0.05 -7.81 9.50
CA ALA A 31 -1.07 -7.19 8.67
C ALA A 31 -1.56 -8.12 7.55
N ASN A 32 -0.64 -8.77 6.81
CA ASN A 32 -1.02 -9.70 5.75
C ASN A 32 -1.73 -10.96 6.27
N THR A 33 -1.29 -11.47 7.43
CA THR A 33 -1.94 -12.64 8.07
C THR A 33 -3.38 -12.29 8.44
N LEU A 34 -3.59 -11.15 9.10
CA LEU A 34 -4.92 -10.71 9.50
C LEU A 34 -5.81 -10.44 8.28
N LYS A 35 -5.30 -9.70 7.29
CA LYS A 35 -5.95 -9.45 5.99
C LYS A 35 -6.40 -10.76 5.34
N GLY A 36 -5.51 -11.77 5.31
CA GLY A 36 -5.78 -13.07 4.69
C GLY A 36 -6.81 -13.92 5.44
N ILE A 37 -6.75 -13.95 6.77
CA ILE A 37 -7.75 -14.64 7.61
C ILE A 37 -9.15 -14.05 7.39
N LEU A 38 -9.22 -12.72 7.33
CA LEU A 38 -10.47 -11.99 7.15
C LEU A 38 -10.96 -11.98 5.69
N LYS A 39 -10.13 -12.43 4.75
CA LYS A 39 -10.41 -12.40 3.30
C LYS A 39 -10.73 -11.00 2.76
N ALA A 40 -10.08 -9.99 3.34
CA ALA A 40 -10.31 -8.60 2.99
C ALA A 40 -10.12 -8.34 1.49
N GLU A 41 -11.02 -7.54 0.93
CA GLU A 41 -11.10 -7.28 -0.51
C GLU A 41 -10.29 -6.06 -0.91
N GLU A 42 -9.52 -6.17 -2.00
CA GLU A 42 -8.79 -5.05 -2.58
C GLU A 42 -9.77 -3.99 -3.14
N PHE A 43 -9.56 -2.72 -2.78
CA PHE A 43 -10.38 -1.62 -3.27
C PHE A 43 -9.61 -0.44 -3.85
N GLY A 44 -8.29 -0.41 -3.71
CA GLY A 44 -7.48 0.62 -4.33
C GLY A 44 -6.00 0.45 -4.11
N GLU A 45 -5.24 1.38 -4.65
CA GLU A 45 -3.78 1.44 -4.54
C GLU A 45 -3.26 2.89 -4.57
N ILE A 46 -2.00 3.07 -4.17
CA ILE A 46 -1.20 4.25 -4.51
C ILE A 46 -0.28 3.87 -5.67
N GLU A 47 -0.29 4.67 -6.74
CA GLU A 47 0.59 4.46 -7.89
C GLU A 47 2.08 4.49 -7.49
N SER A 48 2.82 3.45 -7.86
CA SER A 48 4.17 3.20 -7.34
C SER A 48 5.30 3.94 -8.07
N TRP A 49 5.13 4.29 -9.33
CA TRP A 49 6.22 4.74 -10.21
C TRP A 49 6.88 6.06 -9.74
N ASP A 50 6.17 6.88 -8.97
CA ASP A 50 6.69 8.14 -8.43
C ASP A 50 7.57 7.91 -7.20
N PHE A 51 7.34 6.81 -6.49
CA PHE A 51 7.98 6.51 -5.21
C PHE A 51 9.14 5.53 -5.33
N PHE A 52 9.05 4.60 -6.29
CA PHE A 52 9.93 3.45 -6.36
C PHE A 52 10.52 3.23 -7.75
N TYR A 53 11.68 2.60 -7.79
CA TYR A 53 12.19 2.01 -9.01
C TYR A 53 11.53 0.64 -9.27
N PRO A 54 11.39 0.22 -10.54
CA PRO A 54 10.88 -1.10 -10.84
C PRO A 54 11.83 -2.17 -10.31
N ARG A 55 11.28 -3.22 -9.71
CA ARG A 55 12.00 -4.40 -9.22
C ARG A 55 12.38 -5.35 -10.36
N LYS A 56 11.63 -5.33 -11.45
CA LYS A 56 11.85 -6.18 -12.62
C LYS A 56 11.55 -5.41 -13.90
N VAL A 57 12.35 -5.70 -14.92
CA VAL A 57 12.21 -5.16 -16.28
C VAL A 57 12.10 -6.35 -17.24
N SER A 58 11.04 -6.40 -18.05
CA SER A 58 10.89 -7.40 -19.12
C SER A 58 11.27 -6.78 -20.46
N ILE A 59 12.22 -7.38 -21.18
CA ILE A 59 12.66 -6.95 -22.50
C ILE A 59 12.57 -8.13 -23.46
N ARG A 60 11.93 -7.91 -24.60
CA ARG A 60 11.81 -8.91 -25.67
C ARG A 60 12.08 -8.26 -27.02
N ASP A 61 12.87 -8.93 -27.85
CA ASP A 61 13.24 -8.46 -29.20
C ASP A 61 13.80 -7.01 -29.21
N GLY A 62 14.49 -6.63 -28.13
CA GLY A 62 15.07 -5.28 -27.95
C GLY A 62 14.07 -4.21 -27.51
N LEU A 63 12.81 -4.56 -27.24
CA LEU A 63 11.76 -3.66 -26.77
C LEU A 63 11.44 -3.88 -25.29
N LEU A 64 11.20 -2.79 -24.57
CA LEU A 64 10.66 -2.83 -23.22
C LEU A 64 9.20 -3.30 -23.27
N GLU A 65 8.90 -4.45 -22.68
CA GLU A 65 7.55 -5.00 -22.62
C GLU A 65 6.83 -4.60 -21.32
N ASP A 66 7.52 -4.67 -20.18
CA ASP A 66 6.87 -4.46 -18.87
C ASP A 66 7.85 -4.02 -17.77
N LEU A 67 7.30 -3.34 -16.75
CA LEU A 67 7.98 -2.89 -15.54
C LEU A 67 7.17 -3.29 -14.31
N GLU A 68 7.77 -4.09 -13.42
CA GLU A 68 7.12 -4.53 -12.19
C GLU A 68 7.58 -3.64 -11.03
N PHE A 69 6.64 -2.90 -10.42
CA PHE A 69 6.91 -2.01 -9.28
C PHE A 69 6.48 -2.64 -7.95
N PRO A 70 7.06 -2.22 -6.81
CA PRO A 70 6.55 -2.59 -5.49
C PRO A 70 5.09 -2.15 -5.34
N SER A 71 4.21 -3.01 -4.84
CA SER A 71 2.79 -2.67 -4.69
C SER A 71 2.49 -1.83 -3.43
N ASN A 72 1.46 -0.97 -3.50
CA ASN A 72 0.96 -0.15 -2.38
C ASN A 72 -0.57 -0.22 -2.37
N LYS A 73 -1.14 -1.20 -1.67
CA LYS A 73 -2.54 -1.59 -1.86
C LYS A 73 -3.39 -1.37 -0.60
N PHE A 74 -4.65 -1.04 -0.85
CA PHE A 74 -5.70 -0.93 0.17
C PHE A 74 -6.69 -2.08 0.04
N TYR A 75 -7.04 -2.64 1.20
CA TYR A 75 -8.02 -3.71 1.34
C TYR A 75 -9.01 -3.35 2.43
N TYR A 76 -10.25 -3.82 2.34
CA TYR A 76 -11.26 -3.59 3.37
C TYR A 76 -11.98 -4.89 3.74
N GLU A 77 -12.55 -4.91 4.95
CA GLU A 77 -13.47 -5.95 5.37
C GLU A 77 -14.51 -5.35 6.31
N ARG A 78 -15.76 -5.80 6.20
CA ARG A 78 -16.87 -5.34 7.04
C ARG A 78 -17.21 -6.42 8.06
N LEU A 79 -16.88 -6.17 9.33
CA LEU A 79 -17.23 -7.07 10.42
C LEU A 79 -18.51 -6.60 11.09
N GLU A 80 -19.19 -7.49 11.83
CA GLU A 80 -20.44 -7.18 12.54
C GLU A 80 -20.36 -5.93 13.43
N LYS A 81 -19.18 -5.63 13.99
CA LYS A 81 -18.98 -4.54 14.96
C LYS A 81 -18.07 -3.42 14.46
N LYS A 82 -17.27 -3.68 13.43
CA LYS A 82 -16.25 -2.73 13.00
C LYS A 82 -15.80 -2.99 11.58
N ASP A 83 -15.76 -1.94 10.80
CA ASP A 83 -15.16 -1.97 9.48
C ASP A 83 -13.65 -1.78 9.60
N LEU A 84 -12.89 -2.49 8.77
CA LEU A 84 -11.44 -2.46 8.79
C LEU A 84 -10.92 -2.06 7.42
N ILE A 85 -9.83 -1.29 7.43
CA ILE A 85 -9.01 -1.05 6.25
C ILE A 85 -7.60 -1.56 6.52
N PHE A 86 -6.95 -2.11 5.51
CA PHE A 86 -5.55 -2.50 5.52
C PHE A 86 -4.83 -1.77 4.41
N PHE A 87 -3.78 -1.04 4.77
CA PHE A 87 -2.78 -0.60 3.81
C PHE A 87 -1.54 -1.48 3.94
N VAL A 88 -1.10 -2.03 2.81
CA VAL A 88 0.12 -2.85 2.71
C VAL A 88 0.97 -2.32 1.56
N GLY A 89 2.11 -1.73 1.91
CA GLY A 89 3.17 -1.39 0.96
C GLY A 89 4.27 -2.45 0.96
N GLU A 90 4.78 -2.82 -0.20
CA GLU A 90 5.88 -3.79 -0.33
C GLU A 90 7.27 -3.19 -0.12
N GLU A 91 7.38 -1.86 -0.03
CA GLU A 91 8.63 -1.13 0.15
C GLU A 91 8.41 0.17 0.90
N GLN A 92 9.41 0.60 1.66
CA GLN A 92 9.42 1.92 2.28
C GLN A 92 9.97 2.96 1.29
N PRO A 93 9.23 4.05 0.99
CA PRO A 93 9.76 5.13 0.16
C PRO A 93 10.93 5.81 0.87
N THR A 94 12.09 5.85 0.23
CA THR A 94 13.31 6.42 0.83
C THR A 94 14.11 7.25 -0.16
N GLU A 95 14.63 8.37 0.30
CA GLU A 95 15.58 9.21 -0.43
C GLU A 95 17.00 9.01 0.12
N GLY A 96 17.98 8.93 -0.78
CA GLY A 96 19.39 8.83 -0.43
C GLY A 96 19.88 7.42 -0.06
N GLY A 97 19.12 6.37 -0.38
CA GLY A 97 19.56 4.96 -0.25
C GLY A 97 19.63 4.43 1.19
N GLY A 98 18.94 5.09 2.12
CA GLY A 98 18.84 4.61 3.50
C GLY A 98 17.99 3.34 3.63
N MET A 99 18.17 2.60 4.72
CA MET A 99 17.40 1.37 4.99
C MET A 99 15.93 1.63 5.37
N TYR A 100 15.60 2.86 5.79
CA TYR A 100 14.28 3.26 6.29
C TYR A 100 13.72 4.44 5.50
N ALA A 101 12.40 4.59 5.59
CA ALA A 101 11.67 5.69 5.00
C ALA A 101 12.25 7.04 5.44
N ARG A 102 12.58 7.89 4.47
CA ARG A 102 13.13 9.22 4.71
C ARG A 102 12.90 10.10 3.50
N GLY A 103 12.81 11.40 3.76
CA GLY A 103 12.76 12.42 2.72
C GLY A 103 11.34 12.76 2.29
N GLU A 104 11.24 13.51 1.20
CA GLU A 104 9.98 14.05 0.72
C GLU A 104 9.04 12.94 0.24
N LYS A 105 9.56 11.95 -0.49
CA LYS A 105 8.79 10.78 -0.94
C LYS A 105 8.12 10.03 0.21
N ALA A 106 8.82 9.88 1.35
CA ALA A 106 8.27 9.22 2.52
C ALA A 106 7.09 9.99 3.11
N TYR A 107 7.25 11.29 3.24
CA TYR A 107 6.21 12.17 3.74
C TYR A 107 4.99 12.22 2.81
N GLN A 108 5.22 12.32 1.50
CA GLN A 108 4.17 12.31 0.49
C GLN A 108 3.35 11.01 0.52
N MET A 109 4.00 9.84 0.57
CA MET A 109 3.31 8.55 0.67
C MET A 109 2.48 8.46 1.95
N ALA A 110 3.02 8.88 3.09
CA ALA A 110 2.28 8.87 4.36
C ALA A 110 1.01 9.74 4.28
N ASN A 111 1.07 10.90 3.65
CA ASN A 111 -0.10 11.75 3.44
C ASN A 111 -1.16 11.10 2.55
N LEU A 112 -0.76 10.41 1.48
CA LEU A 112 -1.70 9.68 0.62
C LEU A 112 -2.40 8.55 1.38
N VAL A 113 -1.69 7.82 2.25
CA VAL A 113 -2.30 6.81 3.12
C VAL A 113 -3.32 7.43 4.08
N LEU A 114 -2.97 8.57 4.69
CA LEU A 114 -3.87 9.30 5.59
C LEU A 114 -5.09 9.87 4.87
N GLU A 115 -4.93 10.35 3.64
CA GLU A 115 -6.02 10.87 2.81
C GLU A 115 -7.09 9.79 2.58
N VAL A 116 -6.67 8.56 2.27
CA VAL A 116 -7.61 7.43 2.17
C VAL A 116 -8.29 7.16 3.51
N SER A 117 -7.56 7.21 4.63
CA SER A 117 -8.17 6.99 5.95
C SER A 117 -9.25 8.03 6.26
N LEU A 118 -8.97 9.31 6.00
CA LEU A 118 -9.89 10.41 6.28
C LEU A 118 -11.11 10.41 5.37
N LYS A 119 -11.03 9.82 4.17
CA LYS A 119 -12.16 9.69 3.27
C LYS A 119 -13.29 8.81 3.84
N PHE A 120 -12.98 7.88 4.74
CA PHE A 120 -13.94 6.93 5.32
C PHE A 120 -14.25 7.15 6.80
N ASP A 121 -13.75 8.24 7.41
CA ASP A 121 -13.96 8.57 8.83
C ASP A 121 -15.33 9.24 9.11
#